data_AF-A0A353VC00-F1
#
_entry.id   AF-A0A353VC00-F1
#
_cell.length_a   1.000
_cell.length_b   1.000
_cell.length_c   1.000
_cell.angle_alpha   90.00
_cell.angle_beta   90.00
_cell.angle_gamma   90.00
#
_symmetry.space_group_name_H-M   'P 1'
#
loop_
_entity.id
_entity.type
_entity.pdbx_description
1 polymer ?
#
loop_
_entity_poly.entity_id
_entity_poly.type
_entity_poly.pdbx_seq_one_letter_code
_entity_poly.pdbx_strand_id
1 'polypeptide(L)'
;LLYDLALNTARLDAEQGARLVLPLLEERRFRSSEEGRRRLGDLSLAAQAKAILLADPLTRQHQILASCHDGRVTLTGSVRGEAVRQTAERAVTAIPGVAHVQNDILCPQAGRSLAGRI
;
A
#
# COMPACT_ATOMS: atom_id res chain seq x y z
N LEU A 1 20.14 -19.98 -2.42
CA LEU A 1 19.47 -20.43 -3.66
C LEU A 1 17.98 -20.19 -3.47
N LEU A 2 17.40 -19.20 -4.16
CA LEU A 2 15.96 -18.95 -4.19
C LEU A 2 15.39 -19.77 -5.34
N TYR A 3 14.34 -20.55 -5.08
CA TYR A 3 13.67 -21.36 -6.11
C TYR A 3 12.30 -20.75 -6.41
N ASP A 4 12.02 -20.48 -7.67
CA ASP A 4 10.71 -20.06 -8.14
C ASP A 4 9.88 -21.28 -8.56
N LEU A 5 8.60 -21.29 -8.18
CA LEU A 5 7.62 -22.26 -8.66
C LEU A 5 6.84 -21.65 -9.83
N ALA A 6 7.02 -22.18 -11.04
CA ALA A 6 6.24 -21.77 -12.21
C ALA A 6 5.10 -22.76 -12.47
N LEU A 7 3.85 -22.27 -12.44
CA LEU A 7 2.67 -23.03 -12.87
C LEU A 7 2.24 -22.55 -14.26
N ASN A 8 2.10 -23.48 -15.20
CA ASN A 8 1.65 -23.16 -16.55
C ASN A 8 0.11 -23.07 -16.60
N THR A 9 -0.41 -21.85 -16.54
CA THR A 9 -1.85 -21.57 -16.53
C THR A 9 -2.56 -21.82 -17.86
N ALA A 10 -1.82 -22.06 -18.95
CA ALA A 10 -2.41 -22.49 -20.22
C ALA A 10 -2.74 -24.00 -20.23
N ARG A 11 -2.18 -24.77 -19.28
CA ARG A 11 -2.35 -26.22 -19.18
C ARG A 11 -2.97 -26.68 -17.86
N LEU A 12 -2.98 -25.79 -16.86
CA LEU A 12 -3.42 -26.07 -15.52
C LEU A 12 -4.32 -24.93 -15.07
N ASP A 13 -5.58 -25.22 -14.79
CA ASP A 13 -6.49 -24.19 -14.28
C ASP A 13 -6.14 -23.79 -12.84
N ALA A 14 -6.75 -22.71 -12.36
CA ALA A 14 -6.46 -22.16 -11.04
C ALA A 14 -6.78 -23.14 -9.90
N GLU A 15 -7.83 -23.96 -10.06
CA GLU A 15 -8.26 -24.93 -9.06
C GLU A 15 -7.25 -26.09 -8.95
N GLN A 16 -6.86 -26.64 -10.09
CA GLN A 16 -5.84 -27.68 -10.18
C GLN A 16 -4.48 -27.18 -9.67
N GLY A 17 -4.14 -25.92 -9.99
CA GLY A 17 -2.95 -25.25 -9.45
C GLY A 17 -2.97 -25.15 -7.93
N ALA A 18 -4.08 -24.67 -7.37
CA ALA A 18 -4.25 -24.59 -5.93
C ALA A 18 -4.12 -25.98 -5.28
N ARG A 19 -4.72 -27.01 -5.88
CA ARG A 19 -4.66 -28.38 -5.34
C ARG A 19 -3.24 -28.96 -5.28
N LEU A 20 -2.34 -28.54 -6.17
CA LEU A 20 -0.93 -28.94 -6.13
C LEU A 20 -0.12 -28.17 -5.09
N VAL A 21 -0.45 -26.89 -4.88
CA VAL A 21 0.30 -26.01 -3.96
C VAL A 21 -0.15 -26.18 -2.51
N LEU A 22 -1.44 -26.42 -2.28
CA LEU A 22 -2.01 -26.49 -0.92
C LEU A 22 -1.32 -27.52 -0.01
N PRO A 23 -1.04 -28.77 -0.44
CA PRO A 23 -0.33 -29.73 0.40
C PRO A 23 1.11 -29.32 0.72
N LEU A 24 1.77 -28.61 -0.20
CA LEU A 24 3.14 -28.13 0.01
C LEU A 24 3.19 -27.14 1.19
N LEU A 25 2.14 -26.34 1.42
CA LEU A 25 2.07 -25.39 2.52
C LEU A 25 2.07 -26.05 3.92
N GLU A 26 1.71 -27.33 4.02
CA GLU A 26 1.75 -28.07 5.29
C GLU A 26 3.17 -28.43 5.71
N GLU A 27 4.08 -28.56 4.73
CA GLU A 27 5.47 -28.89 4.99
C GLU A 27 6.18 -27.76 5.74
N ARG A 28 6.96 -28.13 6.76
CA ARG A 28 7.64 -27.16 7.65
C ARG A 28 8.55 -26.17 6.92
N ARG A 29 9.08 -26.55 5.75
CA ARG A 29 9.94 -25.72 4.90
C ARG A 29 9.17 -24.65 4.09
N PHE A 30 7.86 -24.83 3.91
CA PHE A 30 6.99 -23.92 3.15
C PHE A 30 5.94 -23.23 4.02
N ARG A 31 5.82 -23.60 5.30
CA ARG A 31 5.03 -22.82 6.26
C ARG A 31 5.48 -21.38 6.20
N SER A 32 4.53 -20.49 6.00
CA SER A 32 4.77 -19.05 6.00
C SER A 32 5.45 -18.66 7.31
N SER A 33 6.70 -18.20 7.18
CA SER A 33 7.42 -17.61 8.29
C SER A 33 6.59 -16.45 8.83
N GLU A 34 6.80 -16.10 10.09
CA GLU A 34 6.14 -14.94 10.67
C GLU A 34 6.41 -13.67 9.84
N GLU A 35 7.64 -13.54 9.31
CA GLU A 35 8.04 -12.48 8.39
C GLU A 35 7.27 -12.50 7.07
N GLY A 36 7.04 -13.68 6.48
CA GLY A 36 6.24 -13.81 5.25
C GLY A 36 4.77 -13.42 5.46
N ARG A 37 4.18 -13.81 6.59
CA ARG A 37 2.82 -13.39 6.98
C ARG A 37 2.74 -11.87 7.18
N ARG A 38 3.72 -11.27 7.85
CA ARG A 38 3.80 -9.80 8.03
C ARG A 38 3.90 -9.08 6.69
N ARG A 39 4.82 -9.50 5.80
CA ARG A 39 4.95 -8.92 4.46
C ARG A 39 3.68 -9.00 3.64
N LEU A 40 2.97 -10.13 3.68
CA LEU A 40 1.66 -10.25 3.00
C LEU A 40 0.61 -9.31 3.59
N GLY A 41 0.58 -9.16 4.92
CA GLY A 41 -0.28 -8.17 5.60
C GLY A 41 0.03 -6.75 5.16
N ASP A 42 1.31 -6.36 5.15
CA ASP A 42 1.76 -5.04 4.73
C ASP A 42 1.40 -4.75 3.27
N LEU A 43 1.63 -5.71 2.36
CA LEU A 43 1.25 -5.57 0.95
C LEU A 43 -0.26 -5.40 0.77
N SER A 44 -1.06 -6.12 1.56
CA SER A 44 -2.51 -5.96 1.58
C SER A 44 -2.92 -4.57 2.06
N LEU A 45 -2.34 -4.08 3.15
CA LEU A 45 -2.62 -2.73 3.67
C LEU A 45 -2.23 -1.64 2.66
N ALA A 46 -1.06 -1.75 2.03
CA ALA A 46 -0.63 -0.82 1.00
C ALA A 46 -1.58 -0.80 -0.22
N ALA A 47 -2.05 -1.98 -0.65
CA ALA A 47 -3.01 -2.09 -1.74
C ALA A 47 -4.38 -1.47 -1.38
N GLN A 48 -4.87 -1.70 -0.17
CA GLN A 48 -6.10 -1.08 0.34
C GLN A 48 -5.98 0.44 0.44
N ALA A 49 -4.87 0.94 0.97
CA ALA A 49 -4.58 2.37 1.03
C ALA A 49 -4.60 3.01 -0.36
N LYS A 50 -3.94 2.39 -1.33
CA LYS A 50 -3.97 2.83 -2.72
C LYS A 50 -5.39 2.85 -3.29
N ALA A 51 -6.20 1.82 -3.03
CA ALA A 51 -7.56 1.72 -3.53
C ALA A 51 -8.46 2.86 -3.00
N ILE A 52 -8.38 3.15 -1.69
CA ILE A 52 -9.16 4.23 -1.06
C ILE A 52 -8.75 5.60 -1.60
N LEU A 53 -7.45 5.85 -1.75
CA LEU A 53 -6.96 7.11 -2.32
C LEU A 53 -7.38 7.32 -3.79
N LEU A 54 -7.57 6.24 -4.55
CA LEU A 54 -8.08 6.31 -5.92
C LEU A 54 -9.61 6.50 -5.99
N ALA A 55 -10.33 6.08 -4.94
CA ALA A 55 -11.77 6.21 -4.86
C ALA A 55 -12.22 7.64 -4.52
N ASP A 56 -11.44 8.39 -3.74
CA ASP A 56 -11.76 9.77 -3.35
C ASP A 56 -11.40 10.78 -4.48
N PRO A 57 -12.35 11.61 -4.95
CA PRO A 57 -12.12 12.64 -5.97
C PRO A 57 -10.99 13.63 -5.66
N LEU A 58 -10.74 13.97 -4.40
CA LEU A 58 -9.72 14.94 -3.99
C LEU A 58 -8.31 14.33 -4.09
N THR A 59 -8.16 13.06 -3.76
CA THR A 59 -6.85 12.38 -3.75
C THR A 59 -6.53 11.72 -5.09
N ARG A 60 -7.52 11.24 -5.85
CA ARG A 60 -7.29 10.54 -7.14
C ARG A 60 -6.61 11.37 -8.22
N GLN A 61 -6.71 12.69 -8.12
CA GLN A 61 -6.09 13.63 -9.07
C GLN A 61 -4.59 13.79 -8.82
N HIS A 62 -4.10 13.30 -7.68
CA HIS A 62 -2.73 13.44 -7.24
C HIS A 62 -2.02 12.09 -7.25
N GLN A 63 -0.74 12.08 -7.61
CA GLN A 63 0.08 10.89 -7.51
C GLN A 63 0.57 10.74 -6.06
N ILE A 64 -0.26 10.07 -5.25
CA ILE A 64 0.08 9.69 -3.88
C ILE A 64 0.47 8.21 -3.88
N LEU A 65 1.67 7.92 -3.41
CA LEU A 65 2.18 6.57 -3.22
C LEU A 65 1.97 6.15 -1.76
N ALA A 66 1.46 4.93 -1.57
CA ALA A 66 1.31 4.30 -0.26
C ALA A 66 2.20 3.06 -0.20
N SER A 67 3.05 2.99 0.83
CA SER A 67 3.81 1.80 1.20
C SER A 67 3.49 1.42 2.64
N CYS A 68 3.64 0.14 2.99
CA CYS A 68 3.42 -0.32 4.35
C CYS A 68 4.57 -1.19 4.82
N HIS A 69 4.93 -1.06 6.09
CA HIS A 69 5.92 -1.88 6.76
C HIS A 69 5.54 -2.07 8.23
N ASP A 70 5.39 -3.34 8.65
CA ASP A 70 4.93 -3.73 9.98
C ASP A 70 3.68 -2.94 10.44
N GLY A 71 2.68 -2.83 9.54
CA GLY A 71 1.42 -2.12 9.81
C GLY A 71 1.53 -0.58 9.86
N ARG A 72 2.71 -0.01 9.67
CA ARG A 72 2.92 1.43 9.49
C ARG A 72 2.80 1.78 8.02
N VAL A 73 1.86 2.64 7.67
CA VAL A 73 1.67 3.10 6.28
C VAL A 73 2.36 4.43 6.09
N THR A 74 3.20 4.54 5.06
CA THR A 74 3.86 5.79 4.67
C THR A 74 3.23 6.31 3.38
N LEU A 75 2.79 7.56 3.42
CA LEU A 75 2.24 8.29 2.27
C LEU A 75 3.27 9.28 1.77
N THR A 76 3.61 9.17 0.48
CA THR A 76 4.52 10.11 -0.20
C THR A 76 3.88 10.63 -1.48
N GLY A 77 4.30 11.80 -1.93
CA GLY A 77 3.78 12.42 -3.15
C GLY A 77 3.85 13.94 -3.07
N SER A 78 3.25 14.59 -4.06
CA SER A 78 3.14 16.06 -4.09
C SER A 78 1.68 16.45 -4.36
N VAL A 79 1.11 17.26 -3.48
CA VAL A 79 -0.29 17.71 -3.56
C VAL A 79 -0.36 19.23 -3.55
N ARG A 80 -1.38 19.78 -4.23
CA ARG A 80 -1.66 21.21 -4.21
C ARG A 80 -2.73 21.50 -3.16
N GLY A 81 -2.30 21.64 -1.91
CA GLY A 81 -3.15 22.09 -0.82
C GLY A 81 -3.17 21.13 0.36
N GLU A 82 -3.20 21.75 1.55
CA GLU A 82 -3.14 21.07 2.83
C GLU A 82 -4.38 20.19 3.09
N ALA A 83 -5.53 20.56 2.51
CA ALA A 83 -6.76 19.78 2.60
C ALA A 83 -6.60 18.38 1.99
N VAL A 84 -5.94 18.26 0.84
CA VAL A 84 -5.70 16.96 0.18
C VAL A 84 -4.77 16.09 1.04
N ARG A 85 -3.73 16.70 1.61
CA ARG A 85 -2.77 16.04 2.51
C ARG A 85 -3.48 15.44 3.73
N GLN A 86 -4.38 16.20 4.36
CA GLN A 86 -5.14 15.75 5.53
C GLN A 86 -6.19 14.69 5.16
N THR A 87 -6.90 14.87 4.04
CA THR A 87 -7.87 13.87 3.58
C THR A 87 -7.21 12.53 3.31
N ALA A 88 -6.06 12.51 2.64
CA ALA A 88 -5.31 11.28 2.37
C ALA A 88 -4.93 10.54 3.66
N GLU A 89 -4.42 11.27 4.66
CA GLU A 89 -4.05 10.70 5.96
C GLU A 89 -5.25 10.12 6.70
N ARG A 90 -6.36 10.87 6.75
CA ARG A 90 -7.59 10.43 7.43
C ARG A 90 -8.19 9.19 6.77
N ALA A 91 -8.22 9.17 5.43
CA ALA A 91 -8.76 8.06 4.67
C ALA A 91 -7.95 6.77 4.89
N VAL A 92 -6.62 6.87 4.96
CA VAL A 92 -5.72 5.73 5.19
C VAL A 92 -5.75 5.28 6.65
N THR A 93 -5.88 6.20 7.60
CA THR A 93 -6.00 5.88 9.03
C THR A 93 -7.26 5.07 9.34
N ALA A 94 -8.32 5.23 8.54
CA ALA A 94 -9.57 4.50 8.71
C ALA A 94 -9.50 3.02 8.29
N ILE A 95 -8.39 2.57 7.69
CA ILE A 95 -8.22 1.19 7.22
C ILE A 95 -7.97 0.25 8.42
N PRO A 96 -8.79 -0.80 8.60
CA PRO A 96 -8.55 -1.80 9.63
C PRO A 96 -7.16 -2.45 9.47
N GLY A 97 -6.38 -2.46 10.56
CA GLY A 97 -5.04 -3.03 10.57
C GLY A 97 -3.91 -2.02 10.34
N VAL A 98 -4.21 -0.77 10.01
CA VAL A 98 -3.21 0.31 10.04
C VAL A 98 -2.92 0.69 11.49
N ALA A 99 -1.68 0.50 11.92
CA ALA A 99 -1.25 0.87 13.26
C ALA A 99 -0.85 2.35 13.35
N HIS A 100 -0.26 2.88 12.28
CA HIS A 100 0.21 4.26 12.22
C HIS A 100 0.29 4.73 10.77
N VAL A 101 -0.04 6.00 10.52
CA VAL A 101 0.15 6.66 9.22
C VAL A 101 1.25 7.70 9.33
N GLN A 102 2.26 7.59 8.49
CA GLN A 102 3.30 8.60 8.32
C GLN A 102 3.01 9.38 7.03
N ASN A 103 2.72 10.66 7.17
CA ASN A 103 2.33 11.52 6.06
C ASN A 103 3.49 12.42 5.62
N ASP A 104 4.28 11.93 4.67
CA ASP A 104 5.44 12.61 4.07
C ASP A 104 5.06 13.27 2.72
N ILE A 105 3.78 13.55 2.50
CA ILE A 105 3.31 14.23 1.29
C ILE A 105 3.79 15.69 1.30
N LEU A 106 4.44 16.10 0.21
CA LEU A 106 4.89 17.46 0.01
C LEU A 106 3.71 18.34 -0.42
N CYS A 107 3.45 19.41 0.33
CA CYS A 107 2.50 20.45 -0.04
C CYS A 107 3.25 21.77 -0.28
N PRO A 108 3.77 22.02 -1.49
CA PRO A 108 4.38 23.30 -1.82
C PRO A 108 3.33 24.41 -1.66
N GLN A 109 3.61 25.38 -0.78
CA GLN A 109 2.69 26.48 -0.54
C GLN A 109 2.65 27.40 -1.76
N ALA A 110 1.45 27.63 -2.30
CA ALA A 110 1.22 28.69 -3.27
C ALA A 110 1.31 30.04 -2.55
N GLY A 111 2.48 30.69 -2.66
CA GLY A 111 2.64 32.12 -2.42
C GLY A 111 2.69 32.58 -0.96
N ARG A 112 3.89 32.62 -0.37
CA ARG A 112 4.24 33.82 0.40
C ARG A 112 4.31 34.97 -0.60
N SER A 113 3.23 35.73 -0.72
CA SER A 113 3.24 37.02 -1.41
C SER A 113 4.34 37.88 -0.77
N LEU A 114 5.38 38.19 -1.55
CA LEU A 114 6.35 39.25 -1.27
C LEU A 114 5.81 40.61 -1.76
N ALA A 115 4.48 40.80 -1.85
CA ALA A 115 3.88 42.10 -2.07
C ALA A 115 3.68 42.79 -0.72
N GLY A 116 4.74 43.42 -0.21
CA GLY A 116 4.61 44.21 1.02
C GLY A 116 5.92 44.56 1.71
N ARG A 117 6.91 45.13 1.00
CA ARG A 117 7.95 45.95 1.62
C ARG A 117 8.25 47.15 0.70
N ILE A 118 7.59 48.25 1.08
CA ILE A 118 8.00 49.68 1.04
C ILE A 118 9.24 50.02 0.21
#